data_AF-G5B7I7-F1
#
_entry.id   AF-G5B7I7-F1
#
_cell.length_a   1.000
_cell.length_b   1.000
_cell.length_c   1.000
_cell.angle_alpha   90.00
_cell.angle_beta   90.00
_cell.angle_gamma   90.00
#
_symmetry.space_group_name_H-M   'P 1'
#
loop_
_entity.id
_entity.type
_entity.pdbx_description
1 polymer ?
#
loop_
_entity_poly.entity_id
_entity_poly.type
_entity_poly.pdbx_seq_one_letter_code
_entity_poly.pdbx_strand_id
1 'polypeptide(L)'
;MAVVSNLASALESYRGRDRLIRMLGYCCQLVGGVLLQQGPARSEVGTRLLVVSAQLSHCRTVLRLFDDLAMFLYTKQYGLGTEEEDALVRCLSVLGNMADQLYYPCEHIAWAADAQVLHVDSTRWWTLSTALWGLSLLLGAARSLWMVLKLRQRLQGPTAAFTSRLPRSKRRAMEAQIRSEVLTLLSNLADLANAVHWLPPGMLWAGCFPPWLVGLMGTISSLLSLYQVAQLPLGTGPVLASLAHPLQQRVPLEPALLTECGATEHFVDAGWAEPHTLASLKTPVAPVSHHSAVGRDMLA
;
A
#
# COMPACT_ATOMS: atom_id res chain seq x y z
N MET A 1 -7.92 -17.36 23.72
CA MET A 1 -7.73 -18.56 22.89
C MET A 1 -8.39 -18.43 21.52
N ALA A 2 -9.69 -18.17 21.40
CA ALA A 2 -10.37 -18.08 20.09
C ALA A 2 -9.82 -16.99 19.15
N VAL A 3 -9.55 -15.78 19.66
CA VAL A 3 -8.96 -14.68 18.86
C VAL A 3 -7.56 -15.03 18.35
N VAL A 4 -6.73 -15.65 19.19
CA VAL A 4 -5.36 -16.06 18.83
C VAL A 4 -5.40 -17.18 17.79
N SER A 5 -6.32 -18.14 17.92
CA SER A 5 -6.54 -19.20 16.93
C SER A 5 -6.99 -18.64 15.58
N ASN A 6 -7.97 -17.74 15.57
CA ASN A 6 -8.44 -17.09 14.34
C ASN A 6 -7.36 -16.25 13.67
N LEU A 7 -6.52 -15.56 14.46
CA LEU A 7 -5.39 -14.82 13.94
C LEU A 7 -4.35 -15.78 13.34
N ALA A 8 -4.03 -16.88 14.02
CA ALA A 8 -3.12 -17.89 13.50
C ALA A 8 -3.63 -18.49 12.17
N SER A 9 -4.90 -18.89 12.08
CA SER A 9 -5.49 -19.39 10.82
C SER A 9 -5.50 -18.34 9.71
N ALA A 10 -5.75 -17.07 10.04
CA ALA A 10 -5.64 -15.99 9.05
C ALA A 10 -4.20 -15.85 8.54
N LEU A 11 -3.21 -15.92 9.44
CA LEU A 11 -1.79 -15.87 9.12
C LEU A 11 -1.28 -17.11 8.39
N GLU A 12 -1.99 -18.23 8.40
CA GLU A 12 -1.64 -19.38 7.55
C GLU A 12 -2.02 -19.15 6.09
N SER A 13 -2.96 -18.25 5.82
CA SER A 13 -3.33 -17.88 4.45
C SER A 13 -2.39 -16.84 3.86
N TYR A 14 -2.05 -16.99 2.58
CA TYR A 14 -1.30 -15.99 1.82
C TYR A 14 -1.92 -14.59 1.93
N ARG A 15 -3.24 -14.50 1.71
CA ARG A 15 -4.02 -13.25 1.78
C ARG A 15 -3.98 -12.61 3.18
N GLY A 16 -4.03 -13.41 4.24
CA GLY A 16 -3.98 -12.89 5.60
C GLY A 16 -2.60 -12.38 5.99
N ARG A 17 -1.52 -13.05 5.57
CA ARG A 17 -0.14 -12.57 5.74
C ARG A 17 0.06 -11.23 5.05
N ASP A 18 -0.30 -11.13 3.77
CA ASP A 18 -0.11 -9.89 3.02
C ASP A 18 -0.82 -8.68 3.67
N ARG A 19 -2.06 -8.85 4.12
CA ARG A 19 -2.80 -7.78 4.82
C ARG A 19 -2.13 -7.35 6.10
N LEU A 20 -1.61 -8.30 6.88
CA LEU A 20 -0.89 -7.99 8.11
C LEU A 20 0.43 -7.26 7.81
N ILE A 21 1.21 -7.75 6.85
CA ILE A 21 2.47 -7.11 6.45
C ILE A 21 2.21 -5.67 5.98
N ARG A 22 1.15 -5.44 5.19
CA ARG A 22 0.72 -4.12 4.75
C ARG A 22 0.40 -3.19 5.93
N MET A 23 -0.45 -3.66 6.84
CA MET A 23 -0.89 -2.88 7.99
C MET A 23 0.30 -2.52 8.88
N LEU A 24 1.16 -3.49 9.20
CA LEU A 24 2.36 -3.26 9.99
C LEU A 24 3.33 -2.32 9.30
N GLY A 25 3.56 -2.48 8.00
CA GLY A 25 4.42 -1.59 7.21
C GLY A 25 3.97 -0.13 7.33
N TYR A 26 2.70 0.13 7.05
CA TYR A 26 2.16 1.49 7.15
C TYR A 26 2.04 2.03 8.56
N CYS A 27 1.78 1.19 9.56
CA CYS A 27 1.82 1.60 10.97
C CYS A 27 3.25 1.99 11.38
N CYS A 28 4.26 1.22 10.97
CA CYS A 28 5.66 1.57 11.16
C CYS A 28 6.01 2.88 10.44
N GLN A 29 5.51 3.10 9.21
CA GLN A 29 5.73 4.34 8.49
C GLN A 29 5.07 5.55 9.18
N LEU A 30 3.84 5.38 9.66
CA LEU A 30 3.10 6.40 10.39
C LEU A 30 3.83 6.80 11.68
N VAL A 31 4.11 5.83 12.55
CA VAL A 31 4.77 6.07 13.83
C VAL A 31 6.19 6.59 13.60
N GLY A 32 6.92 5.99 12.66
CA GLY A 32 8.27 6.42 12.29
C GLY A 32 8.31 7.88 11.83
N GLY A 33 7.41 8.24 10.91
CA GLY A 33 7.27 9.60 10.40
C GLY A 33 6.87 10.63 11.46
N VAL A 34 6.01 10.26 12.42
CA VAL A 34 5.66 11.14 13.56
C VAL A 34 6.85 11.34 14.48
N LEU A 35 7.59 10.27 14.81
CA LEU A 35 8.73 10.34 15.72
C LEU A 35 9.89 11.18 15.17
N LEU A 36 10.09 11.20 13.85
CA LEU A 36 11.06 12.10 13.21
C LEU A 36 10.79 13.58 13.50
N GLN A 37 9.53 13.97 13.72
CA GLN A 37 9.16 15.36 14.01
C GLN A 37 9.32 15.75 15.48
N GLN A 38 9.58 14.80 16.39
CA GLN A 38 9.55 15.01 17.84
C GLN A 38 10.95 15.14 18.49
N GLY A 39 11.97 15.42 17.69
CA GLY A 39 13.32 15.77 18.14
C GLY A 39 14.36 14.64 18.06
N PRO A 40 15.64 14.93 18.40
CA PRO A 40 16.78 14.10 18.02
C PRO A 40 16.76 12.67 18.59
N ALA A 41 16.41 12.51 19.87
CA ALA A 41 16.39 11.18 20.52
C ALA A 41 15.27 10.27 20.00
N ARG A 42 14.13 10.84 19.58
CA ARG A 42 13.01 10.09 18.97
C ARG A 42 13.23 9.83 17.48
N SER A 43 14.05 10.66 16.83
CA SER A 43 14.42 10.51 15.43
C SER A 43 15.13 9.19 15.12
N GLU A 44 15.96 8.69 16.04
CA GLU A 44 16.64 7.39 15.85
C GLU A 44 15.64 6.22 15.78
N VAL A 45 14.71 6.15 16.73
CA VAL A 45 13.63 5.15 16.72
C VAL A 45 12.74 5.34 15.50
N GLY A 46 12.43 6.58 15.13
CA GLY A 46 11.66 6.91 13.94
C GLY A 46 12.30 6.38 12.66
N THR A 47 13.61 6.59 12.50
CA THR A 47 14.41 6.10 11.38
C THR A 47 14.39 4.56 11.32
N ARG A 48 14.58 3.89 12.45
CA ARG A 48 14.52 2.41 12.52
C ARG A 48 13.14 1.88 12.12
N LEU A 49 12.05 2.54 12.52
CA LEU A 49 10.70 2.15 12.11
C LEU A 49 10.44 2.36 10.61
N LEU A 50 11.01 3.41 10.02
CA LEU A 50 10.93 3.62 8.56
C LEU A 50 11.70 2.53 7.80
N VAL A 51 12.86 2.09 8.30
CA VAL A 51 13.58 0.95 7.75
C VAL A 51 12.74 -0.32 7.80
N VAL A 52 12.08 -0.61 8.94
CA VAL A 52 11.16 -1.75 9.05
C VAL A 52 10.01 -1.64 8.05
N SER A 53 9.41 -0.46 7.89
CA SER A 53 8.38 -0.21 6.89
C SER A 53 8.85 -0.52 5.47
N ALA A 54 10.06 -0.09 5.10
CA ALA A 54 10.64 -0.35 3.79
C ALA A 54 10.85 -1.86 3.55
N GLN A 55 11.37 -2.59 4.55
CA GLN A 55 11.56 -4.04 4.47
C GLN A 55 10.23 -4.80 4.32
N LEU A 56 9.20 -4.40 5.08
CA LEU A 56 7.87 -4.98 4.96
C LEU A 56 7.27 -4.70 3.59
N SER A 57 7.45 -3.49 3.05
CA SER A 57 6.98 -3.14 1.70
C SER A 57 7.70 -3.96 0.62
N HIS A 58 9.02 -4.11 0.73
CA HIS A 58 9.81 -4.97 -0.17
C HIS A 58 9.35 -6.43 -0.13
N CYS A 59 9.11 -6.96 1.08
CA CYS A 59 8.57 -8.31 1.26
C CYS A 59 7.26 -8.49 0.48
N ARG A 60 6.35 -7.50 0.49
CA ARG A 60 5.10 -7.56 -0.27
C ARG A 60 5.30 -7.56 -1.77
N THR A 61 6.29 -6.84 -2.28
CA THR A 61 6.64 -6.89 -3.71
C THR A 61 7.11 -8.29 -4.11
N VAL A 62 7.97 -8.91 -3.30
CA VAL A 62 8.42 -10.28 -3.55
C VAL A 62 7.26 -11.27 -3.49
N LEU A 63 6.34 -11.13 -2.53
CA LEU A 63 5.15 -11.98 -2.46
C LEU A 63 4.25 -11.84 -3.70
N ARG A 64 4.13 -10.63 -4.26
CA ARG A 64 3.32 -10.37 -5.46
C ARG A 64 3.92 -10.89 -6.76
N LEU A 65 5.17 -11.39 -6.75
CA LEU A 65 5.70 -12.20 -7.86
C LEU A 65 4.89 -13.48 -8.09
N PHE A 66 4.09 -13.91 -7.11
CA PHE A 66 3.27 -15.11 -7.18
C PHE A 66 1.78 -14.81 -7.47
N ASP A 67 1.42 -13.54 -7.71
CA ASP A 67 0.02 -13.12 -7.89
C ASP A 67 -0.48 -13.28 -9.34
N ASP A 68 0.37 -13.44 -10.35
CA ASP A 68 -0.04 -13.41 -11.77
C ASP A 68 -1.11 -14.44 -12.11
N LEU A 69 -0.92 -15.68 -11.64
CA LEU A 69 -1.84 -16.77 -11.93
C LEU A 69 -3.19 -16.52 -11.25
N ALA A 70 -3.18 -16.01 -10.01
CA ALA A 70 -4.39 -15.66 -9.30
C ALA A 70 -5.12 -14.49 -10.00
N MET A 71 -4.38 -13.48 -10.46
CA MET A 71 -4.94 -12.34 -11.21
C MET A 71 -5.51 -12.79 -12.56
N PHE A 72 -4.79 -13.64 -13.30
CA PHE A 72 -5.25 -14.18 -14.57
C PHE A 72 -6.54 -15.00 -14.41
N LEU A 73 -6.58 -15.89 -13.42
CA LEU A 73 -7.79 -16.67 -13.14
C LEU A 73 -8.96 -15.77 -12.74
N TYR A 74 -8.72 -14.73 -11.96
CA TYR A 74 -9.74 -13.73 -11.62
C TYR A 74 -10.26 -13.01 -12.86
N THR A 75 -9.38 -12.45 -13.70
CA THR A 75 -9.75 -11.77 -14.94
C THR A 75 -10.51 -12.71 -15.88
N LYS A 76 -10.07 -13.96 -16.00
CA LYS A 76 -10.73 -14.98 -16.83
C LYS A 76 -12.13 -15.32 -16.32
N GLN A 77 -12.31 -15.47 -15.00
CA GLN A 77 -13.61 -15.72 -14.39
C GLN A 77 -14.55 -14.52 -14.55
N TYR A 78 -14.03 -13.30 -14.43
CA TYR A 78 -14.81 -12.08 -14.66
C TYR A 78 -15.20 -11.91 -16.14
N GLY A 79 -14.31 -12.31 -17.05
CA GLY A 79 -14.52 -12.20 -18.50
C GLY A 79 -14.77 -10.75 -18.92
N LEU A 80 -15.86 -10.53 -19.67
CA LEU A 80 -16.31 -9.20 -20.07
C LEU A 80 -17.40 -8.63 -19.14
N GLY A 81 -17.60 -9.23 -17.96
CA GLY A 81 -18.60 -8.81 -16.97
C GLY A 81 -20.04 -9.03 -17.44
N THR A 82 -20.33 -10.20 -18.03
CA THR A 82 -21.68 -10.55 -18.50
C THR A 82 -22.72 -10.59 -17.38
N GLU A 83 -22.28 -10.81 -16.14
CA GLU A 83 -23.11 -10.80 -14.93
C GLU A 83 -23.48 -9.38 -14.45
N GLU A 84 -22.81 -8.33 -14.97
CA GLU A 84 -23.07 -6.95 -14.57
C GLU A 84 -24.16 -6.33 -15.46
N GLU A 85 -25.32 -6.02 -14.86
CA GLU A 85 -26.43 -5.35 -15.57
C GLU A 85 -26.08 -3.92 -16.01
N ASP A 86 -25.15 -3.27 -15.31
CA ASP A 86 -24.80 -1.87 -15.54
C ASP A 86 -23.58 -1.75 -16.47
N ALA A 87 -23.78 -1.15 -17.64
CA ALA A 87 -22.73 -1.01 -18.64
C ALA A 87 -21.53 -0.16 -18.18
N LEU A 88 -21.74 0.86 -17.33
CA LEU A 88 -20.66 1.67 -16.79
C LEU A 88 -19.84 0.88 -15.78
N VAL A 89 -20.51 0.18 -14.86
CA VAL A 89 -19.87 -0.70 -13.87
C VAL A 89 -19.03 -1.77 -14.57
N ARG A 90 -19.59 -2.39 -15.61
CA ARG A 90 -18.91 -3.38 -16.44
C ARG A 90 -17.68 -2.80 -17.12
N CYS A 91 -17.82 -1.64 -17.77
CA CYS A 91 -16.70 -0.96 -18.44
C CYS A 91 -15.57 -0.63 -17.47
N LEU A 92 -15.89 0.00 -16.33
CA LEU A 92 -14.92 0.37 -15.30
C LEU A 92 -14.17 -0.85 -14.75
N SER A 93 -14.87 -1.97 -14.56
CA SER A 93 -14.24 -3.21 -14.08
C SER A 93 -13.38 -3.92 -15.11
N VAL A 94 -13.80 -3.96 -16.38
CA VAL A 94 -12.95 -4.50 -17.45
C VAL A 94 -11.67 -3.69 -17.58
N LEU A 95 -11.78 -2.35 -17.59
CA LEU A 95 -10.62 -1.45 -17.62
C LEU A 95 -9.73 -1.61 -16.38
N GLY A 96 -10.34 -1.79 -15.20
CA GLY A 96 -9.63 -2.06 -13.95
C GLY A 96 -8.79 -3.33 -14.07
N ASN A 97 -9.43 -4.44 -14.44
CA ASN A 97 -8.75 -5.73 -14.62
C ASN A 97 -7.61 -5.65 -15.67
N MET A 98 -7.79 -4.87 -16.74
CA MET A 98 -6.74 -4.63 -17.72
C MET A 98 -5.55 -3.88 -17.11
N ALA A 99 -5.80 -2.79 -16.37
CA ALA A 99 -4.74 -2.05 -15.68
C ALA A 99 -3.98 -2.97 -14.71
N ASP A 100 -4.70 -3.84 -14.00
CA ASP A 100 -4.12 -4.77 -13.05
C ASP A 100 -3.31 -5.90 -13.67
N GLN A 101 -3.70 -6.35 -14.86
CA GLN A 101 -2.97 -7.38 -15.60
C GLN A 101 -1.68 -6.82 -16.18
N LEU A 102 -1.64 -5.53 -16.51
CA LEU A 102 -0.43 -4.82 -16.95
C LEU A 102 0.46 -4.44 -15.77
N TYR A 103 -0.14 -4.15 -14.61
CA TYR A 103 0.56 -3.73 -13.40
C TYR A 103 1.62 -4.74 -12.95
N TYR A 104 1.24 -6.02 -12.79
CA TYR A 104 2.12 -7.04 -12.21
C TYR A 104 3.39 -7.25 -13.06
N PRO A 105 3.31 -7.48 -14.38
CA PRO A 105 4.51 -7.59 -15.21
C PRO A 105 5.40 -6.35 -15.14
N CYS A 106 4.84 -5.14 -15.13
CA CYS A 106 5.64 -3.91 -15.02
C CYS A 106 6.40 -3.86 -13.70
N GLU A 107 5.74 -4.24 -12.59
CA GLU A 107 6.37 -4.32 -11.29
C GLU A 107 7.43 -5.41 -11.20
N HIS A 108 7.22 -6.57 -11.82
CA HIS A 108 8.20 -7.65 -11.84
C HIS A 108 9.45 -7.27 -12.60
N ILE A 109 9.30 -6.54 -13.72
CA ILE A 109 10.43 -5.99 -14.46
C ILE A 109 11.17 -4.96 -13.61
N ALA A 110 10.45 -4.08 -12.90
CA ALA A 110 11.05 -3.10 -11.99
C ALA A 110 11.85 -3.78 -10.87
N TRP A 111 11.25 -4.76 -10.19
CA TRP A 111 11.92 -5.54 -9.15
C TRP A 111 13.13 -6.32 -9.68
N ALA A 112 13.01 -6.95 -10.85
CA ALA A 112 14.11 -7.71 -11.46
C ALA A 112 15.26 -6.78 -11.91
N ALA A 113 14.94 -5.55 -12.31
CA ALA A 113 15.93 -4.52 -12.62
C ALA A 113 16.67 -4.06 -11.34
N ASP A 114 15.96 -3.80 -10.24
CA ASP A 114 16.59 -3.49 -8.95
C ASP A 114 17.49 -4.63 -8.46
N ALA A 115 17.05 -5.88 -8.65
CA ALA A 115 17.82 -7.08 -8.29
C ALA A 115 18.99 -7.39 -9.25
N GLN A 116 19.26 -6.54 -10.24
CA GLN A 116 20.30 -6.72 -11.27
C GLN A 116 20.14 -8.01 -12.09
N VAL A 117 18.94 -8.58 -12.12
CA VAL A 117 18.59 -9.71 -12.99
C VAL A 117 18.39 -9.23 -14.42
N LEU A 118 17.81 -8.03 -14.60
CA LEU A 118 17.61 -7.38 -15.88
C LEU A 118 18.35 -6.03 -15.94
N HIS A 119 19.04 -5.76 -17.04
CA HIS A 119 19.75 -4.51 -17.26
C HIS A 119 18.84 -3.49 -17.97
N VAL A 120 17.78 -3.06 -17.29
CA VAL A 120 16.82 -2.05 -17.78
C VAL A 120 16.61 -0.95 -16.74
N ASP A 121 16.05 0.18 -17.15
CA ASP A 121 15.78 1.32 -16.25
C ASP A 121 14.64 0.99 -15.28
N SER A 122 14.99 0.60 -14.05
CA SER A 122 14.04 0.27 -12.98
C SER A 122 13.05 1.40 -12.68
N THR A 123 13.53 2.65 -12.66
CA THR A 123 12.73 3.83 -12.32
C THR A 123 11.54 4.00 -13.27
N ARG A 124 11.73 3.77 -14.57
CA ARG A 124 10.64 3.84 -15.56
C ARG A 124 9.58 2.77 -15.31
N TRP A 125 10.00 1.55 -14.99
CA TRP A 125 9.09 0.43 -14.73
C TRP A 125 8.33 0.60 -13.41
N TRP A 126 8.97 1.12 -12.36
CA TRP A 126 8.31 1.53 -11.12
C TRP A 126 7.30 2.65 -11.34
N THR A 127 7.65 3.64 -12.16
CA THR A 127 6.73 4.74 -12.52
C THR A 127 5.51 4.19 -13.26
N LEU A 128 5.72 3.31 -14.24
CA LEU A 128 4.63 2.72 -15.02
C LEU A 128 3.73 1.83 -14.16
N SER A 129 4.31 0.98 -13.29
CA SER A 129 3.52 0.15 -12.38
C SER A 129 2.73 1.03 -11.39
N THR A 130 3.33 2.10 -10.85
CA THR A 130 2.66 3.08 -9.99
C THR A 130 1.50 3.77 -10.71
N ALA A 131 1.69 4.17 -11.97
CA ALA A 131 0.65 4.79 -12.78
C ALA A 131 -0.51 3.82 -13.08
N LEU A 132 -0.22 2.56 -13.42
CA LEU A 132 -1.23 1.52 -13.66
C LEU A 132 -2.02 1.19 -12.39
N TRP A 133 -1.34 1.15 -11.24
CA TRP A 133 -2.00 1.01 -9.95
C TRP A 133 -2.89 2.21 -9.62
N GLY A 134 -2.39 3.43 -9.80
CA GLY A 134 -3.19 4.65 -9.65
C GLY A 134 -4.43 4.65 -10.54
N LEU A 135 -4.30 4.21 -11.80
CA LEU A 135 -5.43 4.04 -12.71
C LEU A 135 -6.45 3.01 -12.21
N SER A 136 -5.99 1.85 -11.71
CA SER A 136 -6.90 0.81 -11.21
C SER A 136 -7.66 1.27 -9.96
N LEU A 137 -7.01 2.02 -9.07
CA LEU A 137 -7.64 2.68 -7.92
C LEU A 137 -8.68 3.73 -8.33
N LEU A 138 -8.36 4.56 -9.33
CA LEU A 138 -9.29 5.58 -9.85
C LEU A 138 -10.54 4.94 -10.45
N LEU A 139 -10.36 3.88 -11.26
CA LEU A 139 -11.47 3.12 -11.85
C LEU A 139 -12.32 2.43 -10.77
N GLY A 140 -11.67 1.85 -9.76
CA GLY A 140 -12.35 1.25 -8.60
C GLY A 140 -13.13 2.28 -7.78
N ALA A 141 -12.56 3.46 -7.52
CA ALA A 141 -13.25 4.55 -6.85
C ALA A 141 -14.45 5.05 -7.66
N ALA A 142 -14.30 5.24 -8.97
CA ALA A 142 -15.39 5.62 -9.86
C ALA A 142 -16.53 4.58 -9.85
N ARG A 143 -16.19 3.28 -9.90
CA ARG A 143 -17.16 2.18 -9.82
C ARG A 143 -17.93 2.23 -8.50
N SER A 144 -17.24 2.27 -7.37
CA SER A 144 -17.88 2.26 -6.05
C SER A 144 -18.72 3.52 -5.83
N LEU A 145 -18.27 4.69 -6.27
CA LEU A 145 -19.06 5.91 -6.23
C LEU A 145 -20.35 5.77 -7.04
N TRP A 146 -20.26 5.30 -8.29
CA TRP A 146 -21.43 5.06 -9.13
C TRP A 146 -22.42 4.10 -8.48
N MET A 147 -21.92 2.98 -7.93
CA MET A 147 -22.75 2.00 -7.21
C MET A 147 -23.45 2.62 -6.01
N VAL A 148 -22.75 3.40 -5.18
CA VAL A 148 -23.34 4.11 -4.04
C VAL A 148 -24.45 5.05 -4.48
N LEU A 149 -24.21 5.86 -5.52
CA LEU A 149 -25.20 6.80 -6.05
C LEU A 149 -26.44 6.06 -6.57
N LYS A 150 -26.25 5.01 -7.37
CA LYS A 150 -27.34 4.20 -7.93
C LYS A 150 -28.16 3.49 -6.84
N LEU A 151 -27.49 2.88 -5.87
CA LEU A 151 -28.16 2.20 -4.75
C LEU A 151 -28.94 3.18 -3.86
N ARG A 152 -28.38 4.37 -3.58
CA ARG A 152 -29.08 5.44 -2.84
C ARG A 152 -30.28 5.97 -3.60
N GLN A 153 -30.16 6.20 -4.90
CA GLN A 153 -31.28 6.60 -5.76
C GLN A 153 -32.41 5.56 -5.73
N ARG A 154 -32.10 4.26 -5.75
CA ARG A 154 -33.13 3.20 -5.62
C ARG A 154 -33.83 3.20 -4.26
N LEU A 155 -33.15 3.61 -3.18
CA LEU A 155 -33.74 3.73 -1.84
C LEU A 155 -34.56 5.02 -1.64
N GLN A 156 -34.21 6.11 -2.34
CA GLN A 156 -34.76 7.46 -2.10
C GLN A 156 -35.68 7.98 -3.21
N GLY A 157 -35.63 7.44 -4.43
CA GLY A 157 -36.36 7.95 -5.60
C GLY A 157 -37.86 7.57 -5.64
N PRO A 158 -38.61 7.89 -6.71
CA PRO A 158 -40.03 7.54 -6.86
C PRO A 158 -40.31 6.03 -6.76
N THR A 159 -39.34 5.21 -7.14
CA THR A 159 -39.32 3.75 -6.94
C THR A 159 -39.31 3.36 -5.45
N ALA A 160 -39.07 4.30 -4.53
CA ALA A 160 -39.14 4.11 -3.09
C ALA A 160 -40.50 3.53 -2.65
N ALA A 161 -41.60 3.94 -3.29
CA ALA A 161 -42.94 3.40 -3.03
C ALA A 161 -43.11 1.93 -3.45
N PHE A 162 -42.29 1.45 -4.40
CA PHE A 162 -42.21 0.03 -4.78
C PHE A 162 -41.21 -0.71 -3.87
N THR A 163 -40.11 -0.06 -3.48
CA THR A 163 -39.13 -0.62 -2.54
C THR A 163 -39.59 -0.64 -1.07
N SER A 164 -40.57 0.16 -0.68
CA SER A 164 -41.20 0.09 0.65
C SER A 164 -41.98 -1.22 0.84
N ARG A 165 -42.33 -1.89 -0.27
CA ARG A 165 -42.87 -3.26 -0.30
C ARG A 165 -41.79 -4.34 -0.39
N LEU A 166 -40.49 -3.98 -0.49
CA LEU A 166 -39.43 -4.98 -0.44
C LEU A 166 -39.34 -5.57 0.97
N PRO A 167 -39.15 -6.89 1.09
CA PRO A 167 -38.85 -7.53 2.37
C PRO A 167 -37.73 -6.81 3.12
N ARG A 168 -37.88 -6.66 4.43
CA ARG A 168 -36.90 -6.00 5.32
C ARG A 168 -35.47 -6.54 5.15
N SER A 169 -35.33 -7.82 4.79
CA SER A 169 -34.07 -8.47 4.45
C SER A 169 -33.39 -7.88 3.21
N LYS A 170 -34.14 -7.62 2.12
CA LYS A 170 -33.61 -7.02 0.90
C LYS A 170 -33.14 -5.59 1.11
N ARG A 171 -33.88 -4.80 1.89
CA ARG A 171 -33.47 -3.43 2.27
C ARG A 171 -32.16 -3.44 3.06
N ARG A 172 -32.05 -4.31 4.07
CA ARG A 172 -30.82 -4.48 4.86
C ARG A 172 -29.64 -4.92 3.99
N ALA A 173 -29.86 -5.82 3.03
CA ALA A 173 -28.82 -6.25 2.09
C ALA A 173 -28.34 -5.08 1.21
N MET A 174 -29.24 -4.25 0.69
CA MET A 174 -28.88 -3.04 -0.06
C MET A 174 -28.11 -2.02 0.80
N GLU A 175 -28.54 -1.79 2.04
CA GLU A 175 -27.82 -0.90 2.98
C GLU A 175 -26.43 -1.44 3.30
N ALA A 176 -26.28 -2.75 3.50
CA ALA A 176 -24.99 -3.40 3.70
C ALA A 176 -24.10 -3.28 2.45
N GLN A 177 -24.67 -3.43 1.26
CA GLN A 177 -23.95 -3.21 0.00
C GLN A 177 -23.47 -1.76 -0.13
N ILE A 178 -24.32 -0.77 0.16
CA ILE A 178 -23.91 0.65 0.18
C ILE A 178 -22.75 0.87 1.15
N ARG A 179 -22.84 0.32 2.37
CA ARG A 179 -21.76 0.44 3.36
C ARG A 179 -20.47 -0.18 2.83
N SER A 180 -20.55 -1.36 2.23
CA SER A 180 -19.40 -2.04 1.61
C SER A 180 -18.76 -1.17 0.54
N GLU A 181 -19.55 -0.62 -0.39
CA GLU A 181 -19.05 0.23 -1.47
C GLU A 181 -18.45 1.56 -0.97
N VAL A 182 -19.01 2.15 0.10
CA VAL A 182 -18.43 3.33 0.73
C VAL A 182 -17.06 3.02 1.34
N LEU A 183 -16.91 1.87 2.01
CA LEU A 183 -15.62 1.45 2.57
C LEU A 183 -14.59 1.20 1.47
N THR A 184 -14.99 0.56 0.37
CA THR A 184 -14.13 0.36 -0.81
C THR A 184 -13.72 1.69 -1.43
N LEU A 185 -14.66 2.63 -1.59
CA LEU A 185 -14.39 3.98 -2.10
C LEU A 185 -13.36 4.70 -1.22
N LEU A 186 -13.56 4.73 0.09
CA LEU A 186 -12.64 5.39 1.01
C LEU A 186 -11.25 4.74 1.00
N SER A 187 -11.19 3.41 0.94
CA SER A 187 -9.92 2.67 0.85
C SER A 187 -9.18 3.00 -0.44
N ASN A 188 -9.87 2.99 -1.58
CA ASN A 188 -9.28 3.32 -2.88
C ASN A 188 -8.80 4.77 -2.94
N LEU A 189 -9.54 5.71 -2.34
CA LEU A 189 -9.13 7.12 -2.30
C LEU A 189 -7.89 7.34 -1.42
N ALA A 190 -7.81 6.68 -0.26
CA ALA A 190 -6.63 6.75 0.60
C ALA A 190 -5.39 6.18 -0.12
N ASP A 191 -5.55 5.06 -0.82
CA ASP A 191 -4.47 4.47 -1.61
C ASP A 191 -4.11 5.30 -2.83
N LEU A 192 -5.08 5.94 -3.48
CA LEU A 192 -4.85 6.83 -4.62
C LEU A 192 -4.05 8.06 -4.19
N ALA A 193 -4.28 8.56 -2.98
CA ALA A 193 -3.49 9.65 -2.41
C ALA A 193 -2.00 9.27 -2.32
N ASN A 194 -1.69 8.04 -1.87
CA ASN A 194 -0.34 7.50 -1.85
C ASN A 194 0.21 7.21 -3.26
N ALA A 195 -0.61 6.66 -4.15
CA ALA A 195 -0.22 6.40 -5.54
C ALA A 195 0.24 7.67 -6.26
N VAL A 196 -0.53 8.75 -6.14
CA VAL A 196 -0.16 10.05 -6.72
C VAL A 196 1.09 10.61 -6.07
N HIS A 197 1.26 10.44 -4.75
CA HIS A 197 2.47 10.88 -4.06
C HIS A 197 3.74 10.20 -4.61
N TRP A 198 3.68 8.93 -4.99
CA TRP A 198 4.83 8.18 -5.54
C TRP A 198 5.06 8.35 -7.05
N LEU A 199 4.21 9.12 -7.75
CA LEU A 199 4.48 9.47 -9.13
C LEU A 199 5.63 10.49 -9.24
N PRO A 200 6.23 10.66 -10.44
CA PRO A 200 7.26 11.66 -10.65
C PRO A 200 6.77 13.09 -10.35
N PRO A 201 7.67 13.99 -9.89
CA PRO A 201 7.35 15.38 -9.66
C PRO A 201 6.73 16.06 -10.88
N GLY A 202 5.76 16.95 -10.64
CA GLY A 202 5.00 17.63 -11.70
C GLY A 202 3.61 17.05 -11.97
N MET A 203 3.26 15.91 -11.36
CA MET A 203 1.91 15.33 -11.38
C MET A 203 1.16 15.61 -10.07
N LEU A 204 0.12 16.45 -10.10
CA LEU A 204 -0.75 16.73 -8.94
C LEU A 204 0.04 17.08 -7.66
N TRP A 205 0.01 16.21 -6.64
CA TRP A 205 0.72 16.34 -5.36
C TRP A 205 1.86 15.32 -5.19
N ALA A 206 2.41 14.83 -6.30
CA ALA A 206 3.60 13.98 -6.33
C ALA A 206 4.72 14.55 -5.45
N GLY A 207 5.30 13.71 -4.59
CA GLY A 207 6.36 14.09 -3.66
C GLY A 207 5.96 15.00 -2.49
N CYS A 208 4.69 15.44 -2.38
CA CYS A 208 4.30 16.42 -1.37
C CYS A 208 4.00 15.84 0.03
N PHE A 209 3.73 14.54 0.16
CA PHE A 209 3.33 13.95 1.43
C PHE A 209 4.54 13.68 2.33
N PRO A 210 4.50 14.10 3.61
CA PRO A 210 5.49 13.63 4.58
C PRO A 210 5.29 12.14 4.89
N PRO A 211 6.32 11.42 5.37
CA PRO A 211 6.24 9.97 5.62
C PRO A 211 5.09 9.55 6.54
N TRP A 212 4.76 10.36 7.56
CA TRP A 212 3.65 10.05 8.46
C TRP A 212 2.30 10.09 7.74
N LEU A 213 2.11 10.97 6.75
CA LEU A 213 0.85 11.10 6.02
C LEU A 213 0.66 9.90 5.08
N VAL A 214 1.73 9.48 4.41
CA VAL A 214 1.75 8.25 3.60
C VAL A 214 1.37 7.04 4.47
N GLY A 215 2.00 6.92 5.65
CA GLY A 215 1.69 5.90 6.64
C GLY A 215 0.25 5.97 7.15
N LEU A 216 -0.31 7.17 7.36
CA LEU A 216 -1.69 7.37 7.81
C LEU A 216 -2.69 6.86 6.75
N MET A 217 -2.55 7.29 5.50
CA MET A 217 -3.44 6.88 4.41
C MET A 217 -3.39 5.36 4.22
N GLY A 218 -2.19 4.78 4.21
CA GLY A 218 -2.01 3.34 4.08
C GLY A 218 -2.53 2.54 5.27
N THR A 219 -2.46 3.09 6.48
CA THR A 219 -3.05 2.48 7.69
C THR A 219 -4.58 2.50 7.61
N ILE A 220 -5.17 3.64 7.20
CA ILE A 220 -6.62 3.77 7.03
C ILE A 220 -7.12 2.75 6.00
N SER A 221 -6.51 2.67 4.81
CA SER A 221 -6.93 1.73 3.77
C SER A 221 -6.80 0.27 4.22
N SER A 222 -5.73 -0.05 4.96
CA SER A 222 -5.51 -1.40 5.51
C SER A 222 -6.57 -1.77 6.56
N LEU A 223 -6.94 -0.85 7.44
CA LEU A 223 -7.99 -1.06 8.45
C LEU A 223 -9.36 -1.22 7.82
N LEU A 224 -9.71 -0.40 6.82
CA LEU A 224 -10.96 -0.51 6.08
C LEU A 224 -11.07 -1.87 5.38
N SER A 225 -9.98 -2.32 4.75
CA SER A 225 -9.91 -3.63 4.08
C SER A 225 -10.06 -4.80 5.07
N LEU A 226 -9.42 -4.74 6.23
CA LEU A 226 -9.56 -5.75 7.28
C LEU A 226 -10.97 -5.78 7.86
N TYR A 227 -11.57 -4.61 8.06
CA TYR A 227 -12.94 -4.49 8.54
C TYR A 227 -13.95 -5.12 7.58
N GLN A 228 -13.81 -4.87 6.26
CA GLN A 228 -14.67 -5.49 5.24
C GLN A 228 -14.60 -7.02 5.27
N VAL A 229 -13.41 -7.58 5.48
CA VAL A 229 -13.21 -9.03 5.55
C VAL A 229 -13.81 -9.61 6.83
N ALA A 230 -13.64 -8.93 7.96
CA ALA A 230 -14.19 -9.35 9.23
C ALA A 230 -15.73 -9.35 9.25
N GLN A 231 -16.36 -8.55 8.37
CA GLN A 231 -17.81 -8.52 8.21
C GLN A 231 -18.39 -9.65 7.34
N LEU A 232 -17.55 -10.42 6.64
CA LEU A 232 -18.03 -11.58 5.88
C LEU A 232 -18.49 -12.68 6.85
N PRO A 233 -19.72 -13.20 6.71
CA PRO A 233 -20.20 -14.27 7.57
C PRO A 233 -19.26 -15.49 7.52
N LEU A 234 -18.80 -15.94 8.69
CA LEU A 234 -18.12 -17.21 8.93
C LEU A 234 -19.02 -18.37 8.46
N GLY A 235 -18.98 -18.68 7.17
CA GLY A 235 -19.88 -19.66 6.54
C GLY A 235 -20.00 -19.58 5.01
N THR A 236 -19.37 -18.61 4.35
CA THR A 236 -19.33 -18.51 2.88
C THR A 236 -17.90 -18.50 2.32
N GLY A 237 -17.15 -19.57 2.56
CA GLY A 237 -16.04 -19.91 1.65
C GLY A 237 -16.60 -20.52 0.36
N PRO A 238 -15.95 -20.45 -0.81
CA PRO A 238 -14.89 -19.58 -1.34
C PRO A 238 -15.44 -18.55 -2.35
N VAL A 239 -16.76 -18.50 -2.57
CA VAL A 239 -17.38 -17.75 -3.69
C VAL A 239 -17.37 -16.23 -3.47
N LEU A 240 -17.46 -15.76 -2.22
CA LEU A 240 -17.35 -14.33 -1.88
C LEU A 240 -15.90 -13.87 -1.65
N ALA A 241 -14.96 -14.80 -1.42
CA ALA A 241 -13.53 -14.48 -1.44
C ALA A 241 -13.04 -14.07 -2.84
N SER A 242 -13.78 -14.46 -3.89
CA SER A 242 -13.62 -13.99 -5.27
C SER A 242 -14.20 -12.60 -5.53
N LEU A 243 -15.11 -12.11 -4.67
CA LEU A 243 -15.70 -10.76 -4.75
C LEU A 243 -14.99 -9.74 -3.86
N ALA A 244 -14.12 -10.19 -2.95
CA ALA A 244 -13.09 -9.36 -2.36
C ALA A 244 -12.09 -9.02 -3.47
N HIS A 245 -12.39 -7.93 -4.17
CA HIS A 245 -11.60 -7.32 -5.23
C HIS A 245 -10.10 -7.47 -4.91
N PRO A 246 -9.30 -8.14 -5.77
CA PRO A 246 -7.87 -8.33 -5.53
C PRO A 246 -7.07 -7.00 -5.45
N LEU A 247 -7.72 -5.84 -5.60
CA LEU A 247 -7.04 -4.58 -5.89
C LEU A 247 -6.73 -3.71 -4.66
N GLN A 248 -7.24 -4.06 -3.47
CA GLN A 248 -7.07 -3.24 -2.28
C GLN A 248 -5.69 -3.40 -1.58
N GLN A 249 -4.73 -4.03 -2.26
CA GLN A 249 -3.46 -4.45 -1.66
C GLN A 249 -2.22 -3.92 -2.38
N ARG A 250 -2.34 -3.33 -3.55
CA ARG A 250 -1.18 -2.87 -4.33
C ARG A 250 -0.65 -1.59 -3.69
N VAL A 251 0.67 -1.48 -3.51
CA VAL A 251 1.43 -0.32 -3.05
C VAL A 251 2.83 -0.51 -3.64
N PRO A 252 3.25 0.28 -4.63
CA PRO A 252 4.60 0.34 -5.13
C PRO A 252 5.53 0.83 -4.02
N LEU A 253 6.77 0.33 -4.00
CA LEU A 253 7.78 0.86 -3.10
C LEU A 253 8.11 2.31 -3.46
N GLU A 254 8.35 3.11 -2.44
CA GLU A 254 9.21 4.29 -2.55
C GLU A 254 10.58 3.83 -3.07
N PRO A 255 11.18 4.48 -4.08
CA PRO A 255 12.56 4.19 -4.46
C PRO A 255 13.44 4.53 -3.26
N ALA A 256 13.82 3.51 -2.49
CA ALA A 256 14.81 3.63 -1.46
C ALA A 256 16.10 4.12 -2.14
N LEU A 257 16.50 5.35 -1.82
CA LEU A 257 17.88 5.81 -1.95
C LEU A 257 18.75 4.90 -1.08
N LEU A 258 19.07 3.72 -1.60
CA LEU A 258 20.24 2.94 -1.20
C LEU A 258 21.43 3.54 -1.94
N THR A 259 21.89 4.69 -1.45
CA THR A 259 23.26 5.11 -1.70
C THR A 259 24.12 4.58 -0.57
N GLU A 260 24.82 3.51 -0.90
CA GLU A 260 26.11 3.03 -0.40
C GLU A 260 26.37 2.96 1.12
N CYS A 261 26.61 1.72 1.55
CA CYS A 261 27.48 1.43 2.68
C CYS A 261 28.92 1.76 2.30
N GLY A 262 29.45 2.91 2.73
CA GLY A 262 30.87 3.22 2.64
C GLY A 262 31.18 4.71 2.52
N ALA A 263 32.07 5.18 3.39
CA ALA A 263 32.76 6.47 3.35
C ALA A 263 31.97 7.72 3.78
N THR A 264 32.42 8.23 4.92
CA THR A 264 32.49 9.65 5.29
C THR A 264 32.88 10.57 4.12
N GLU A 265 32.31 11.78 4.16
CA GLU A 265 32.58 12.97 3.33
C GLU A 265 31.78 13.06 2.02
N HIS A 266 31.25 14.27 1.76
CA HIS A 266 30.35 14.69 0.69
C HIS A 266 28.83 14.56 0.93
N PHE A 267 28.32 15.36 1.87
CA PHE A 267 26.94 15.88 1.80
C PHE A 267 26.98 17.41 1.82
N VAL A 268 27.53 17.97 0.74
CA VAL A 268 27.33 19.33 0.26
C VAL A 268 27.14 19.16 -1.24
N ASP A 269 26.12 19.81 -1.81
CA ASP A 269 25.70 19.76 -3.23
C ASP A 269 24.57 18.78 -3.59
N ALA A 270 23.39 19.04 -3.04
CA ALA A 270 22.14 18.93 -3.81
C ALA A 270 21.22 20.05 -3.36
N GLY A 271 21.34 21.20 -4.04
CA GLY A 271 20.78 22.47 -3.63
C GLY A 271 19.25 22.47 -3.54
N TRP A 272 18.76 22.84 -2.35
CA TRP A 272 17.69 23.81 -2.17
C TRP A 272 18.00 24.63 -0.90
N ALA A 273 18.17 25.95 -1.07
CA ALA A 273 18.44 27.04 -0.10
C ALA A 273 19.91 27.37 0.27
N GLU A 274 20.27 28.65 0.09
CA GLU A 274 21.61 29.25 0.27
C GLU A 274 22.14 29.28 1.73
N PRO A 275 23.48 29.36 1.92
CA PRO A 275 24.14 29.20 3.21
C PRO A 275 24.77 30.50 3.73
N HIS A 276 24.11 31.19 4.64
CA HIS A 276 24.75 32.27 5.40
C HIS A 276 24.31 32.27 6.87
N THR A 277 24.66 31.23 7.66
CA THR A 277 24.63 31.35 9.14
C THR A 277 25.37 30.27 9.97
N LEU A 278 26.24 29.42 9.42
CA LEU A 278 26.86 28.32 10.21
C LEU A 278 28.38 28.17 10.04
N ALA A 279 29.11 29.29 9.94
CA ALA A 279 30.58 29.28 9.94
C ALA A 279 31.22 29.22 11.34
N SER A 280 30.45 29.01 12.42
CA SER A 280 30.99 29.07 13.79
C SER A 280 30.55 27.88 14.61
N LEU A 281 31.10 26.69 14.34
CA LEU A 281 31.25 25.56 15.27
C LEU A 281 32.03 24.43 14.57
N LYS A 282 33.33 24.63 14.35
CA LYS A 282 34.29 23.52 14.16
C LYS A 282 35.24 23.54 15.35
N THR A 283 35.12 22.55 16.23
CA THR A 283 36.20 22.14 17.14
C THR A 283 36.75 20.80 16.65
N PRO A 284 38.08 20.61 16.56
CA PRO A 284 38.66 19.34 16.14
C PRO A 284 38.78 18.37 17.33
N VAL A 285 38.38 17.12 17.13
CA VAL A 285 38.69 16.01 18.05
C VAL A 285 39.98 15.35 17.58
N ALA A 286 40.96 15.25 18.49
CA ALA A 286 42.26 14.61 18.27
C ALA A 286 42.18 13.07 18.33
N PRO A 287 43.11 12.33 17.67
CA PRO A 287 43.10 10.87 17.67
C PRO A 287 43.72 10.30 18.96
N VAL A 288 43.09 9.28 19.53
CA VAL A 288 43.61 8.53 20.68
C VAL A 288 44.50 7.39 20.18
N SER A 289 45.72 7.37 20.70
CA SER A 289 46.77 6.36 20.52
C SER A 289 46.51 5.11 21.37
N HIS A 290 46.65 3.94 20.77
CA HIS A 290 46.71 2.67 21.51
C HIS A 290 48.17 2.27 21.75
N HIS A 291 48.59 2.24 23.01
CA HIS A 291 49.75 1.47 23.44
C HIS A 291 49.39 0.60 24.67
N SER A 292 49.60 -0.69 24.43
CA SER A 292 49.74 -1.88 25.29
C SER A 292 50.07 -1.69 26.78
N ALA A 293 49.52 -2.57 27.63
CA ALA A 293 50.30 -3.33 28.61
C ALA A 293 49.51 -4.49 29.29
N VAL A 294 50.06 -5.71 29.13
CA VAL A 294 50.31 -6.76 30.15
C VAL A 294 49.08 -7.51 30.72
N GLY A 295 49.01 -8.86 30.79
CA GLY A 295 49.90 -9.97 30.46
C GLY A 295 49.51 -11.23 31.26
N ARG A 296 49.91 -12.43 30.77
CA ARG A 296 49.94 -13.76 31.43
C ARG A 296 48.56 -14.41 31.74
N ASP A 297 48.28 -15.69 31.43
CA ASP A 297 49.06 -16.92 31.60
C ASP A 297 48.58 -18.08 30.67
N MET A 298 49.54 -18.98 30.31
CA MET A 298 49.50 -20.47 30.22
C MET A 298 48.26 -21.21 29.68
N LEU A 299 48.32 -22.28 28.86
CA LEU A 299 49.26 -23.41 28.71
C LEU A 299 48.87 -24.26 27.47
N ALA A 300 49.86 -24.99 26.94
CA ALA A 300 49.84 -26.10 25.96
C ALA A 300 49.72 -25.76 24.46
#